data_AF-A0A959T3Z6-F1
#
_entry.id   AF-A0A959T3Z6-F1
#
_cell.length_a   1.000
_cell.length_b   1.000
_cell.length_c   1.000
_cell.angle_alpha   90.00
_cell.angle_beta   90.00
_cell.angle_gamma   90.00
#
_symmetry.space_group_name_H-M   'P 1'
#
loop_
_entity.id
_entity.type
_entity.pdbx_description
1 polymer ?
#
loop_
_entity_poly.entity_id
_entity_poly.type
_entity_poly.pdbx_seq_one_letter_code
_entity_poly.pdbx_strand_id
1 'polypeptide(L)'
;AHYLLQPELRHNMDYLAETYLHYRPVPITELIGPKGKGQKSMREVAVEQVAEYAGEDADITWQLRDRFAPRLKEDELGPLFTDVEMPLVRVLADMEMEGIRLDVDALRKFSRELGEDILKLQDRIREACGGIDFNIDSPKQLGDVLFETLKIGGEKPKRTKTGQYQTSEDVLSTLVDAHPVVPLVLEYRALRKLKSTYVDTLPDMVDP
;
A
#
# COMPACT_ATOMS: atom_id res chain seq x y z
N ALA A 1 19.94 1.96 -11.97
CA ALA A 1 20.91 0.96 -12.46
C ALA A 1 20.42 -0.47 -12.17
N HIS A 2 20.45 -0.94 -10.92
CA HIS A 2 20.07 -2.33 -10.59
C HIS A 2 18.65 -2.72 -11.05
N TYR A 3 17.69 -1.79 -10.98
CA TYR A 3 16.33 -2.01 -11.49
C TYR A 3 16.29 -2.47 -12.95
N LEU A 4 17.08 -1.85 -13.84
CA LEU A 4 17.13 -2.25 -15.24
C LEU A 4 17.79 -3.61 -15.46
N LEU A 5 18.76 -3.97 -14.61
CA LEU A 5 19.50 -5.23 -14.72
C LEU A 5 18.71 -6.43 -14.15
N GLN A 6 17.97 -6.22 -13.06
CA GLN A 6 17.26 -7.28 -12.32
C GLN A 6 15.94 -6.74 -11.72
N PRO A 7 14.91 -6.46 -12.54
CA PRO A 7 13.68 -5.77 -12.10
C PRO A 7 12.90 -6.45 -10.96
N GLU A 8 13.02 -7.78 -10.86
CA GLU A 8 12.26 -8.60 -9.91
C GLU A 8 12.87 -8.63 -8.49
N LEU A 9 14.09 -8.10 -8.33
CA LEU A 9 14.83 -8.14 -7.06
C LEU A 9 14.59 -6.87 -6.23
N ARG A 10 15.04 -6.88 -4.98
CA ARG A 10 15.03 -5.67 -4.15
C ARG A 10 16.12 -4.70 -4.64
N HIS A 11 15.89 -3.40 -4.46
CA HIS A 11 16.79 -2.35 -4.96
C HIS A 11 17.31 -1.38 -3.88
N ASN A 12 16.97 -1.60 -2.61
CA ASN A 12 17.52 -0.79 -1.52
C ASN A 12 19.03 -1.07 -1.33
N MET A 13 19.77 -0.07 -0.88
CA MET A 13 21.24 -0.12 -0.79
C MET A 13 21.74 -1.29 0.06
N ASP A 14 21.13 -1.53 1.24
CA ASP A 14 21.52 -2.61 2.16
C ASP A 14 21.51 -3.97 1.47
N TYR A 15 20.42 -4.30 0.77
CA TYR A 15 20.31 -5.54 0.02
C TYR A 15 21.37 -5.64 -1.08
N LEU A 16 21.65 -4.53 -1.78
CA LEU A 16 22.65 -4.51 -2.85
C LEU A 16 24.07 -4.68 -2.30
N ALA A 17 24.41 -4.02 -1.19
CA ALA A 17 25.69 -4.15 -0.53
C ALA A 17 25.94 -5.59 -0.06
N GLU A 18 24.95 -6.21 0.60
CA GLU A 18 25.08 -7.58 1.07
C GLU A 18 25.24 -8.57 -0.09
N THR A 19 24.48 -8.37 -1.17
CA THR A 19 24.45 -9.29 -2.31
C THR A 19 25.69 -9.17 -3.19
N TYR A 20 26.12 -7.94 -3.49
CA TYR A 20 27.15 -7.67 -4.51
C TYR A 20 28.52 -7.32 -3.95
N LEU A 21 28.58 -6.79 -2.73
CA LEU A 21 29.83 -6.42 -2.05
C LEU A 21 30.15 -7.35 -0.89
N HIS A 22 29.23 -8.25 -0.51
CA HIS A 22 29.34 -9.09 0.69
C HIS A 22 29.60 -8.26 1.96
N TYR A 23 29.02 -7.06 1.98
CA TYR A 23 29.16 -6.09 3.05
C TYR A 23 27.78 -5.77 3.62
N ARG A 24 27.68 -5.71 4.94
CA ARG A 24 26.44 -5.36 5.63
C ARG A 24 26.56 -3.93 6.15
N PRO A 25 25.87 -2.95 5.54
CA PRO A 25 25.89 -1.57 6.02
C PRO A 25 25.32 -1.44 7.43
N VAL A 26 25.71 -0.38 8.11
CA VAL A 26 25.14 0.00 9.40
C VAL A 26 23.67 0.37 9.17
N PRO A 27 22.71 -0.28 9.85
CA PRO A 27 21.31 0.10 9.72
C PRO A 27 21.06 1.50 10.31
N ILE A 28 20.24 2.32 9.65
CA ILE A 28 19.86 3.65 10.16
C ILE A 28 19.31 3.60 11.60
N THR A 29 18.67 2.49 12.00
CA THR A 29 18.15 2.31 13.36
C THR A 29 19.23 2.21 14.44
N GLU A 30 20.47 1.86 14.08
CA GLU A 30 21.60 1.93 15.02
C GLU A 30 22.01 3.39 15.26
N LEU A 31 21.82 4.26 14.27
CA LEU A 31 22.13 5.70 14.35
C LEU A 31 21.04 6.48 15.11
N ILE A 32 19.77 6.32 14.71
CA ILE A 32 18.65 7.14 15.22
C ILE A 32 17.70 6.40 16.16
N GLY A 33 17.99 5.13 16.46
CA GLY A 33 17.15 4.27 17.31
C GLY A 33 16.05 3.53 16.54
N PRO A 34 15.28 2.67 17.22
CA PRO A 34 14.25 1.84 16.60
C PRO A 34 13.11 2.69 16.03
N LYS A 35 12.47 2.21 14.96
CA LYS A 35 11.30 2.86 14.37
C LYS A 35 10.18 3.01 15.40
N GLY A 36 9.66 4.22 15.55
CA GLY A 36 8.53 4.51 16.44
C GLY A 36 8.51 5.97 16.90
N LYS A 37 7.59 6.29 17.80
CA LYS A 37 7.37 7.67 18.32
C LYS A 37 8.61 8.30 18.98
N GLY A 38 9.59 7.50 19.39
CA GLY A 38 10.82 7.97 20.04
C GLY A 38 12.07 7.87 19.16
N GLN A 39 11.92 7.59 17.86
CA GLN A 39 13.06 7.59 16.95
C GLN A 39 13.59 9.01 16.79
N LYS A 40 14.91 9.18 16.91
CA LYS A 40 15.56 10.48 16.81
C LYS A 40 15.61 10.94 15.35
N SER A 41 15.80 12.24 15.13
CA SER A 41 16.27 12.77 13.85
C SER A 41 17.79 12.66 13.74
N MET A 42 18.34 12.59 12.52
CA MET A 42 19.78 12.74 12.29
C MET A 42 20.34 14.07 12.86
N ARG A 43 19.48 15.09 12.98
CA ARG A 43 19.84 16.39 13.60
C ARG A 43 20.15 16.27 15.10
N GLU A 44 19.71 15.20 15.76
CA GLU A 44 19.87 14.96 17.19
C GLU A 44 21.00 13.97 17.50
N VAL A 45 21.75 13.55 16.48
CA VAL A 45 22.87 12.62 16.59
C VAL A 45 24.19 13.39 16.48
N ALA A 46 25.24 12.89 17.13
CA ALA A 46 26.57 13.50 17.05
C ALA A 46 27.06 13.52 15.59
N VAL A 47 27.64 14.64 15.18
CA VAL A 47 28.05 14.88 13.77
C VAL A 47 29.03 13.81 13.31
N GLU A 48 29.91 13.36 14.20
CA GLU A 48 30.90 12.32 13.91
C GLU A 48 30.23 10.99 13.54
N GLN A 49 29.16 10.61 14.24
CA GLN A 49 28.42 9.38 13.93
C GLN A 49 27.63 9.50 12.63
N VAL A 50 27.05 10.68 12.36
CA VAL A 50 26.37 10.96 11.09
C VAL A 50 27.37 10.94 9.93
N ALA A 51 28.58 11.47 10.13
CA ALA A 51 29.63 11.50 9.11
C ALA A 51 30.10 10.08 8.74
N GLU A 52 30.34 9.20 9.71
CA GLU A 52 30.68 7.80 9.45
C GLU A 52 29.56 7.08 8.67
N TYR A 53 28.31 7.24 9.10
CA TYR A 53 27.15 6.64 8.42
C TYR A 53 26.99 7.15 6.99
N ALA A 54 26.99 8.47 6.79
CA ALA A 54 26.83 9.07 5.46
C ALA A 54 28.03 8.79 4.55
N GLY A 55 29.23 8.68 5.13
CA GLY A 55 30.44 8.28 4.42
C GLY A 55 30.35 6.84 3.91
N GLU A 56 29.85 5.92 4.74
CA GLU A 56 29.57 4.54 4.34
C GLU A 56 28.56 4.50 3.18
N ASP A 57 27.41 5.16 3.30
CA ASP A 57 26.39 5.20 2.24
C ASP A 57 26.96 5.69 0.91
N ALA A 58 27.82 6.73 0.95
CA ALA A 58 28.46 7.28 -0.24
C ALA A 58 29.49 6.32 -0.87
N ASP A 59 30.35 5.69 -0.06
CA ASP A 59 31.36 4.73 -0.52
C ASP A 59 30.70 3.47 -1.12
N ILE A 60 29.74 2.89 -0.40
CA ILE A 60 28.99 1.72 -0.88
C ILE A 60 28.26 2.03 -2.19
N THR A 61 27.62 3.20 -2.30
CA THR A 61 26.96 3.61 -3.55
C THR A 61 27.96 3.72 -4.71
N TRP A 62 29.15 4.26 -4.46
CA TRP A 62 30.21 4.35 -5.46
C TRP A 62 30.70 2.97 -5.91
N GLN A 63 30.98 2.06 -4.96
CA GLN A 63 31.40 0.69 -5.28
C GLN A 63 30.32 -0.07 -6.06
N LEU A 64 29.04 0.10 -5.71
CA LEU A 64 27.92 -0.48 -6.46
C LEU A 64 27.83 0.08 -7.88
N ARG A 65 28.04 1.39 -8.07
CA ARG A 65 28.12 2.00 -9.40
C ARG A 65 29.20 1.32 -10.25
N ASP A 66 30.40 1.14 -9.71
CA ASP A 66 31.51 0.52 -10.45
C ASP A 66 31.23 -0.94 -10.85
N ARG A 67 30.38 -1.65 -10.08
CA ARG A 67 29.89 -2.98 -10.44
C ARG A 67 28.80 -2.97 -11.51
N PHE A 68 27.87 -2.02 -11.46
CA PHE A 68 26.69 -2.01 -12.34
C PHE A 68 26.91 -1.26 -13.66
N ALA A 69 27.77 -0.23 -13.69
CA ALA A 69 27.99 0.55 -14.90
C ALA A 69 28.53 -0.28 -16.08
N PRO A 70 29.50 -1.21 -15.90
CA PRO A 70 29.91 -2.10 -16.99
C PRO A 70 28.78 -3.01 -17.49
N ARG A 71 28.01 -3.58 -16.56
CA ARG A 71 26.88 -4.47 -16.88
C ARG A 71 25.78 -3.77 -17.67
N LEU A 72 25.46 -2.52 -17.32
CA LEU A 72 24.51 -1.72 -18.10
C LEU A 72 24.97 -1.50 -19.54
N LYS A 73 26.28 -1.44 -19.77
CA LYS A 73 26.85 -1.32 -21.11
C LYS A 73 26.83 -2.66 -21.85
N GLU A 74 27.18 -3.75 -21.16
CA GLU A 74 27.15 -5.11 -21.71
C GLU A 74 25.73 -5.53 -22.14
N ASP A 75 24.73 -5.17 -21.34
CA ASP A 75 23.32 -5.48 -21.62
C ASP A 75 22.65 -4.45 -22.56
N GLU A 76 23.41 -3.50 -23.13
CA GLU A 76 22.94 -2.44 -24.04
C GLU A 76 21.85 -1.51 -23.43
N LEU A 77 21.80 -1.43 -22.09
CA LEU A 77 20.82 -0.63 -21.33
C LEU A 77 21.26 0.81 -21.08
N GLY A 78 22.47 1.19 -21.52
CA GLY A 78 23.04 2.53 -21.33
C GLY A 78 22.14 3.69 -21.79
N PRO A 79 21.58 3.65 -23.02
CA PRO A 79 20.65 4.69 -23.50
C PRO A 79 19.37 4.76 -22.67
N LEU A 80 18.74 3.62 -22.36
CA LEU A 80 17.53 3.59 -21.51
C LEU A 80 17.80 4.21 -20.12
N PHE A 81 18.94 3.85 -19.51
CA PHE A 81 19.34 4.41 -18.23
C PHE A 81 19.55 5.93 -18.31
N THR A 82 20.29 6.41 -19.31
CA THR A 82 20.77 7.81 -19.35
C THR A 82 19.73 8.76 -19.93
N ASP A 83 18.98 8.32 -20.93
CA ASP A 83 18.10 9.19 -21.71
C ASP A 83 16.65 9.14 -21.23
N VAL A 84 16.27 8.11 -20.46
CA VAL A 84 14.90 7.94 -19.94
C VAL A 84 14.88 7.92 -18.41
N GLU A 85 15.56 6.97 -17.77
CA GLU A 85 15.46 6.77 -16.31
C GLU A 85 16.05 7.94 -15.52
N MET A 86 17.28 8.37 -15.85
CA MET A 86 17.94 9.46 -15.10
C MET A 86 17.23 10.82 -15.23
N PRO A 87 16.71 11.22 -16.41
CA PRO A 87 15.88 12.42 -16.53
C PRO A 87 14.55 12.31 -15.77
N LEU A 88 13.93 11.12 -15.77
CA LEU A 88 12.66 10.88 -15.06
C LEU A 88 12.78 11.16 -13.55
N VAL A 89 13.94 10.89 -12.93
CA VAL A 89 14.18 11.21 -11.51
C VAL A 89 13.92 12.69 -11.21
N ARG A 90 14.33 13.60 -12.10
CA ARG A 90 14.11 15.05 -11.90
C ARG A 90 12.64 15.41 -12.08
N VAL A 91 11.99 14.84 -13.09
CA VAL A 91 10.55 15.07 -13.32
C VAL A 91 9.73 14.60 -12.13
N LEU A 92 10.04 13.42 -11.57
CA LEU A 92 9.36 12.92 -10.38
C LEU A 92 9.60 13.81 -9.16
N ALA A 93 10.85 14.26 -8.94
CA ALA A 93 11.15 15.19 -7.86
C ALA A 93 10.38 16.51 -7.99
N ASP A 94 10.30 17.08 -9.20
CA ASP A 94 9.54 18.30 -9.47
C ASP A 94 8.04 18.08 -9.22
N MET A 95 7.48 16.96 -9.68
CA MET A 95 6.07 16.59 -9.43
C MET A 95 5.76 16.38 -7.95
N GLU A 96 6.67 15.73 -7.21
CA GLU A 96 6.52 15.50 -5.77
C GLU A 96 6.61 16.82 -4.97
N MET A 97 7.52 17.73 -5.35
CA MET A 97 7.67 19.04 -4.70
C MET A 97 6.50 19.99 -5.01
N GLU A 98 5.95 19.95 -6.22
CA GLU A 98 4.76 20.74 -6.57
C GLU A 98 3.52 20.27 -5.79
N GLY A 99 3.38 18.95 -5.64
CA GLY A 99 2.26 18.35 -4.94
C GLY A 99 0.91 18.52 -5.67
N ILE A 100 -0.18 18.29 -4.95
CA ILE A 100 -1.54 18.39 -5.48
C ILE A 100 -2.40 19.16 -4.48
N ARG A 101 -3.05 20.23 -4.94
CA ARG A 101 -3.98 21.00 -4.13
C ARG A 101 -5.26 20.20 -3.87
N LEU A 102 -5.63 20.08 -2.58
CA LEU A 102 -6.86 19.43 -2.14
C LEU A 102 -7.85 20.43 -1.56
N ASP A 103 -9.13 20.26 -1.90
CA ASP A 103 -10.24 20.93 -1.21
C ASP A 103 -10.66 20.11 0.01
N VAL A 104 -10.04 20.43 1.15
CA VAL A 104 -10.24 19.73 2.42
C VAL A 104 -11.68 19.86 2.93
N ASP A 105 -12.32 21.01 2.72
CA ASP A 105 -13.69 21.23 3.19
C ASP A 105 -14.70 20.44 2.38
N ALA A 106 -14.51 20.35 1.06
CA ALA A 106 -15.30 19.48 0.19
C ALA A 106 -15.13 18.00 0.60
N LEU A 107 -13.91 17.53 0.84
CA LEU A 107 -13.64 16.16 1.30
C LEU A 107 -14.30 15.86 2.66
N ARG A 108 -14.22 16.78 3.62
CA ARG A 108 -14.88 16.62 4.93
C ARG A 108 -16.40 16.58 4.82
N LYS A 109 -16.99 17.39 3.93
CA LYS A 109 -18.42 17.33 3.64
C LYS A 109 -18.80 15.99 3.02
N PHE A 110 -18.04 15.55 2.03
CA PHE A 110 -18.27 14.28 1.35
C PHE A 110 -18.09 13.07 2.28
N SER A 111 -17.15 13.12 3.23
CA SER A 111 -17.00 12.09 4.28
C SER A 111 -18.28 11.92 5.10
N ARG A 112 -18.96 13.02 5.45
CA ARG A 112 -20.24 12.96 6.18
C ARG A 112 -21.34 12.33 5.35
N GLU A 113 -21.48 12.75 4.09
CA GLU A 113 -22.46 12.18 3.14
C GLU A 113 -22.25 10.67 2.97
N LEU A 114 -21.00 10.25 2.73
CA LEU A 114 -20.63 8.82 2.66
C LEU A 114 -20.94 8.08 3.96
N GLY A 115 -20.72 8.71 5.12
CA GLY A 115 -21.04 8.13 6.42
C GLY A 115 -22.54 7.83 6.56
N GLU A 116 -23.40 8.76 6.16
CA GLU A 116 -24.85 8.57 6.16
C GLU A 116 -25.28 7.45 5.21
N ASP A 117 -24.71 7.39 4.01
CA ASP A 117 -25.07 6.37 3.01
C ASP A 117 -24.57 4.98 3.41
N ILE A 118 -23.38 4.89 4.03
CA ILE A 118 -22.87 3.66 4.63
C ILE A 118 -23.83 3.14 5.70
N LEU A 119 -24.32 4.00 6.60
CA LEU A 119 -25.28 3.60 7.63
C LEU A 119 -26.59 3.06 7.02
N LYS A 120 -27.15 3.77 6.04
CA LYS A 120 -28.35 3.31 5.30
C LYS A 120 -28.11 1.96 4.62
N LEU A 121 -26.93 1.75 4.03
CA LEU A 121 -26.58 0.47 3.42
C LEU A 121 -26.44 -0.65 4.44
N GLN A 122 -25.87 -0.39 5.63
CA GLN A 122 -25.80 -1.39 6.70
C GLN A 122 -27.19 -1.86 7.11
N ASP A 123 -28.12 -0.93 7.28
CA ASP A 123 -29.49 -1.26 7.66
C ASP A 123 -30.21 -2.07 6.56
N ARG A 124 -30.05 -1.66 5.29
CA ARG A 124 -30.60 -2.41 4.14
C ARG A 124 -29.99 -3.81 4.02
N ILE A 125 -28.71 -3.98 4.30
CA ILE A 125 -28.05 -5.30 4.30
C ILE A 125 -28.63 -6.17 5.41
N ARG A 126 -28.76 -5.64 6.63
CA ARG A 126 -29.35 -6.38 7.77
C ARG A 126 -30.79 -6.80 7.47
N GLU A 127 -31.59 -5.90 6.90
CA GLU A 127 -32.97 -6.20 6.49
C GLU A 127 -33.01 -7.30 5.43
N ALA A 128 -32.17 -7.20 4.39
CA ALA A 128 -32.06 -8.22 3.35
C ALA A 128 -31.54 -9.58 3.89
N CYS A 129 -30.83 -9.58 5.02
CA CYS A 129 -30.40 -10.79 5.73
C CYS A 129 -31.45 -11.32 6.74
N GLY A 130 -32.67 -10.80 6.76
CA GLY A 130 -33.72 -11.23 7.70
C GLY A 130 -33.58 -10.65 9.11
N GLY A 131 -32.93 -9.49 9.25
CA GLY A 131 -32.79 -8.77 10.52
C GLY A 131 -31.71 -9.33 11.45
N ILE A 132 -30.80 -10.17 10.94
CA ILE A 132 -29.68 -10.71 11.72
C ILE A 132 -28.71 -9.56 12.02
N ASP A 133 -28.36 -9.37 13.29
CA ASP A 133 -27.30 -8.44 13.67
C ASP A 133 -25.93 -9.14 13.59
N PHE A 134 -25.06 -8.57 12.76
CA PHE A 134 -23.69 -9.03 12.58
C PHE A 134 -22.82 -7.89 12.09
N ASN A 135 -21.50 -8.05 12.22
CA ASN A 135 -20.53 -7.11 11.69
C ASN A 135 -20.29 -7.38 10.21
N ILE A 136 -20.84 -6.52 9.34
CA ILE A 136 -20.68 -6.57 7.88
C ILE A 136 -19.20 -6.40 7.47
N ASP A 137 -18.39 -5.76 8.31
CA ASP A 137 -16.96 -5.58 8.07
C ASP A 137 -16.13 -6.82 8.38
N SER A 138 -16.72 -7.81 9.10
CA SER A 138 -16.06 -9.08 9.40
C SER A 138 -16.30 -10.06 8.25
N PRO A 139 -15.27 -10.41 7.46
CA PRO A 139 -15.43 -11.34 6.33
C PRO A 139 -15.95 -12.70 6.77
N LYS A 140 -15.61 -13.11 8.00
CA LYS A 140 -16.09 -14.34 8.63
C LYS A 140 -17.59 -14.29 8.89
N GLN A 141 -18.07 -13.30 9.66
CA GLN A 141 -19.49 -13.21 10.02
C GLN A 141 -20.36 -12.99 8.78
N LEU A 142 -19.94 -12.13 7.86
CA LEU A 142 -20.61 -11.94 6.59
C LEU A 142 -20.65 -13.25 5.78
N GLY A 143 -19.55 -14.00 5.74
CA GLY A 143 -19.51 -15.30 5.07
C GLY A 143 -20.50 -16.29 5.67
N ASP A 144 -20.54 -16.40 7.00
CA ASP A 144 -21.45 -17.31 7.71
C ASP A 144 -22.92 -16.95 7.42
N VAL A 145 -23.27 -15.66 7.41
CA VAL A 145 -24.63 -15.19 7.08
C VAL A 145 -24.99 -15.49 5.62
N LEU A 146 -24.12 -15.13 4.66
CA LEU A 146 -24.41 -15.31 3.23
C LEU A 146 -24.48 -16.79 2.84
N PHE A 147 -23.56 -17.61 3.33
CA PHE A 147 -23.36 -18.97 2.83
C PHE A 147 -23.98 -20.06 3.71
N GLU A 148 -24.06 -19.88 5.03
CA GLU A 148 -24.69 -20.88 5.91
C GLU A 148 -26.16 -20.58 6.16
N THR A 149 -26.48 -19.32 6.42
CA THR A 149 -27.85 -18.90 6.77
C THR A 149 -28.70 -18.71 5.51
N LEU A 150 -28.26 -17.85 4.59
CA LEU A 150 -29.00 -17.54 3.36
C LEU A 150 -28.74 -18.55 2.24
N LYS A 151 -27.71 -19.40 2.37
CA LYS A 151 -27.33 -20.45 1.41
C LYS A 151 -27.12 -19.93 -0.03
N ILE A 152 -26.59 -18.71 -0.15
CA ILE A 152 -26.31 -18.05 -1.43
C ILE A 152 -25.09 -18.73 -2.07
N GLY A 153 -25.11 -19.07 -3.35
CA GLY A 153 -23.94 -19.68 -4.03
C GLY A 153 -23.86 -21.21 -4.02
N GLY A 154 -24.94 -21.90 -3.62
CA GLY A 154 -25.09 -23.34 -3.80
C GLY A 154 -24.27 -24.20 -2.83
N GLU A 155 -24.12 -25.49 -3.14
CA GLU A 155 -23.65 -26.51 -2.18
C GLU A 155 -22.18 -26.40 -1.77
N LYS A 156 -21.33 -25.68 -2.52
CA LYS A 156 -19.87 -25.57 -2.24
C LYS A 156 -19.35 -24.15 -2.41
N PRO A 157 -19.61 -23.25 -1.45
CA PRO A 157 -19.01 -21.92 -1.48
C PRO A 157 -17.48 -22.02 -1.37
N LYS A 158 -16.77 -21.14 -2.08
CA LYS A 158 -15.30 -21.10 -2.01
C LYS A 158 -14.84 -20.75 -0.59
N ARG A 159 -13.76 -21.38 -0.14
CA ARG A 159 -13.17 -21.17 1.18
C ARG A 159 -11.69 -20.81 1.09
N THR A 160 -11.21 -20.04 2.06
CA THR A 160 -9.79 -19.71 2.23
C THR A 160 -9.00 -20.91 2.74
N LYS A 161 -7.67 -20.82 2.72
CA LYS A 161 -6.77 -21.84 3.31
C LYS A 161 -7.05 -22.07 4.81
N THR A 162 -7.60 -21.07 5.50
CA THR A 162 -7.98 -21.14 6.91
C THR A 162 -9.41 -21.67 7.13
N GLY A 163 -10.11 -22.07 6.06
CA GLY A 163 -11.45 -22.65 6.12
C GLY A 163 -12.61 -21.65 6.21
N GLN A 164 -12.34 -20.34 6.21
CA GLN A 164 -13.36 -19.30 6.19
C GLN A 164 -13.97 -19.17 4.79
N TYR A 165 -15.23 -18.77 4.68
CA TYR A 165 -15.83 -18.48 3.39
C TYR A 165 -15.15 -17.28 2.71
N GLN A 166 -14.89 -17.42 1.41
CA GLN A 166 -14.40 -16.32 0.60
C GLN A 166 -15.55 -15.38 0.28
N THR A 167 -15.45 -14.16 0.79
CA THR A 167 -16.36 -13.07 0.44
C THR A 167 -15.64 -12.01 -0.38
N SER A 168 -14.59 -12.34 -1.15
CA SER A 168 -13.88 -11.35 -1.97
C SER A 168 -14.81 -10.75 -3.04
N GLU A 169 -14.45 -9.57 -3.56
CA GLU A 169 -15.24 -8.87 -4.57
C GLU A 169 -15.46 -9.74 -5.81
N ASP A 170 -14.42 -10.42 -6.25
CA ASP A 170 -14.40 -11.40 -7.34
C ASP A 170 -15.35 -12.59 -7.09
N VAL A 171 -15.49 -13.08 -5.85
CA VAL A 171 -16.44 -14.15 -5.52
C VAL A 171 -17.87 -13.63 -5.46
N LEU A 172 -18.09 -12.50 -4.77
CA LEU A 172 -19.43 -11.92 -4.62
C LEU A 172 -19.98 -11.42 -5.97
N SER A 173 -19.14 -10.91 -6.87
CA SER A 173 -19.55 -10.47 -8.21
C SER A 173 -20.16 -11.60 -9.04
N THR A 174 -19.72 -12.86 -8.85
CA THR A 174 -20.34 -14.02 -9.52
C THR A 174 -21.71 -14.41 -8.95
N LEU A 175 -22.10 -13.83 -7.81
CA LEU A 175 -23.31 -14.15 -7.05
C LEU A 175 -24.32 -12.99 -7.03
N VAL A 176 -24.11 -11.94 -7.82
CA VAL A 176 -24.95 -10.73 -7.83
C VAL A 176 -26.42 -11.07 -8.11
N ASP A 177 -26.68 -11.98 -9.03
CA ASP A 177 -28.04 -12.40 -9.39
C ASP A 177 -28.64 -13.42 -8.42
N ALA A 178 -27.85 -13.95 -7.49
CA ALA A 178 -28.30 -15.01 -6.58
C ALA A 178 -29.11 -14.46 -5.39
N HIS A 179 -28.84 -13.22 -4.95
CA HIS A 179 -29.58 -12.60 -3.86
C HIS A 179 -29.39 -11.07 -3.82
N PRO A 180 -30.43 -10.26 -3.53
CA PRO A 180 -30.33 -8.79 -3.49
C PRO A 180 -29.34 -8.25 -2.45
N VAL A 181 -28.95 -9.04 -1.45
CA VAL A 181 -27.94 -8.63 -0.46
C VAL A 181 -26.54 -8.50 -1.07
N VAL A 182 -26.23 -9.29 -2.10
CA VAL A 182 -24.89 -9.35 -2.70
C VAL A 182 -24.49 -8.00 -3.30
N PRO A 183 -25.30 -7.36 -4.19
CA PRO A 183 -24.96 -6.03 -4.69
C PRO A 183 -24.87 -4.97 -3.57
N LEU A 184 -25.71 -5.04 -2.54
CA LEU A 184 -25.65 -4.11 -1.40
C LEU A 184 -24.33 -4.22 -0.63
N VAL A 185 -23.84 -5.44 -0.40
CA VAL A 185 -22.55 -5.69 0.27
C VAL A 185 -21.38 -5.19 -0.56
N LEU A 186 -21.42 -5.37 -1.88
CA LEU A 186 -20.40 -4.85 -2.80
C LEU A 186 -20.35 -3.32 -2.76
N GLU A 187 -21.52 -2.66 -2.86
CA GLU A 187 -21.66 -1.21 -2.77
C GLU A 187 -21.15 -0.68 -1.42
N TYR A 188 -21.56 -1.30 -0.32
CA TYR A 188 -21.11 -0.97 1.03
C TYR A 188 -19.58 -0.99 1.15
N ARG A 189 -18.93 -2.03 0.63
CA ARG A 189 -17.46 -2.14 0.67
C ARG A 189 -16.77 -1.09 -0.20
N ALA A 190 -17.34 -0.78 -1.36
CA ALA A 190 -16.82 0.27 -2.23
C ALA A 190 -16.88 1.63 -1.53
N LEU A 191 -18.03 2.01 -0.96
CA LEU A 191 -18.18 3.26 -0.23
C LEU A 191 -17.29 3.32 1.01
N ARG A 192 -17.22 2.23 1.77
CA ARG A 192 -16.36 2.16 2.97
C ARG A 192 -14.89 2.34 2.60
N LYS A 193 -14.41 1.68 1.55
CA LYS A 193 -13.04 1.84 1.05
C LYS A 193 -12.80 3.25 0.53
N LEU A 194 -13.72 3.80 -0.25
CA LEU A 194 -13.63 5.18 -0.74
C LEU A 194 -13.49 6.17 0.42
N LYS A 195 -14.35 6.03 1.43
CA LYS A 195 -14.33 6.86 2.63
C LYS A 195 -13.02 6.71 3.40
N SER A 196 -12.64 5.49 3.78
CA SER A 196 -11.52 5.26 4.69
C SER A 196 -10.14 5.37 4.04
N THR A 197 -10.01 5.05 2.75
CA THR A 197 -8.70 4.99 2.06
C THR A 197 -8.35 6.32 1.42
N TYR A 198 -9.35 7.12 1.05
CA TYR A 198 -9.16 8.38 0.33
C TYR A 198 -9.77 9.57 1.05
N VAL A 199 -11.09 9.55 1.30
CA VAL A 199 -11.79 10.78 1.73
C VAL A 199 -11.41 11.22 3.15
N ASP A 200 -11.22 10.26 4.06
CA ASP A 200 -10.81 10.55 5.44
C ASP A 200 -9.30 10.77 5.58
N THR A 201 -8.48 10.06 4.77
CA THR A 201 -7.02 10.02 4.90
C THR A 201 -6.31 11.14 4.15
N LEU A 202 -6.76 11.51 2.95
CA LEU A 202 -6.10 12.56 2.15
C LEU A 202 -6.05 13.92 2.86
N PRO A 203 -7.09 14.37 3.59
CA PRO A 203 -7.01 15.58 4.39
C PRO A 203 -5.89 15.60 5.44
N ASP A 204 -5.55 14.43 6.00
CA ASP A 204 -4.50 14.29 7.03
C ASP A 204 -3.09 14.25 6.41
N MET A 205 -2.99 14.16 5.08
CA MET A 205 -1.72 14.14 4.34
C MET A 205 -1.35 15.53 3.76
N VAL A 206 -2.17 16.55 3.99
CA VAL A 206 -1.89 17.92 3.53
C VAL A 206 -0.78 18.51 4.39
N ASP A 207 0.33 18.90 3.75
CA ASP A 207 1.41 19.65 4.39
C ASP A 207 0.93 21.11 4.63
N PRO A 208 0.93 21.62 5.89
CA PRO A 208 0.42 22.95 6.22
C PRO A 208 1.24 24.14 5.71
#